data_AF-A0AAW3EFZ6-F1
#
_entry.id   AF-A0AAW3EFZ6-F1
#
_cell.length_a   1.000
_cell.length_b   1.000
_cell.length_c   1.000
_cell.angle_alpha   90.00
_cell.angle_beta   90.00
_cell.angle_gamma   90.00
#
_symmetry.space_group_name_H-M   'P 1'
#
loop_
_entity.id
_entity.type
_entity.pdbx_description
1 polymer ?
#
loop_
_entity_poly.entity_id
_entity_poly.type
_entity_poly.pdbx_seq_one_letter_code
_entity_poly.pdbx_strand_id
1 'polypeptide(L)'
;MNKNSVMEKLADIEKILDKNLPKKYKCFLSEEVVENECYEIKNSQGGFIYIFNYRDVLERNEIYTIQDVEPDCFLIGQDGDVGYFIYLSDNDDRIYSLDLGALGSLDMDEESKDIYNLRA
;
A
#
# COMPACT_ATOMS: atom_id res chain seq x y z
N MET A 1 -11.16 -1.38 17.71
CA MET A 1 -11.02 0.02 17.21
C MET A 1 -12.12 0.27 16.18
N ASN A 2 -12.68 1.47 16.07
CA ASN A 2 -13.70 1.78 15.05
C ASN A 2 -13.07 2.44 13.82
N LYS A 3 -13.77 2.41 12.68
CA LYS A 3 -13.36 3.00 11.39
C LYS A 3 -12.73 4.40 11.52
N ASN A 4 -13.31 5.25 12.36
CA ASN A 4 -12.84 6.63 12.56
C ASN A 4 -11.41 6.68 13.13
N SER A 5 -11.07 5.78 14.04
CA SER A 5 -9.74 5.75 14.65
C SER A 5 -8.66 5.26 13.67
N VAL A 6 -8.98 4.35 12.75
CA VAL A 6 -8.05 3.98 11.67
C VAL A 6 -7.82 5.18 10.75
N MET A 7 -8.89 5.90 10.39
CA MET A 7 -8.78 7.11 9.55
C MET A 7 -7.93 8.22 10.20
N GLU A 8 -8.03 8.41 11.52
CA GLU A 8 -7.17 9.35 12.26
C GLU A 8 -5.69 8.95 12.16
N LYS A 9 -5.38 7.66 12.29
CA LYS A 9 -3.99 7.17 12.17
C LYS A 9 -3.44 7.33 10.75
N LEU A 10 -4.27 7.10 9.74
CA LEU A 10 -3.89 7.35 8.35
C LEU A 10 -3.65 8.83 8.08
N ALA A 11 -4.43 9.72 8.68
CA ALA A 11 -4.19 11.16 8.59
C ALA A 11 -2.88 11.58 9.26
N ASP A 12 -2.43 10.88 10.31
CA ASP A 12 -1.12 11.13 10.91
C ASP A 12 0.02 10.65 9.99
N ILE A 13 -0.14 9.52 9.29
CA ILE A 13 0.80 9.06 8.26
C ILE A 13 0.90 10.09 7.12
N GLU A 14 -0.23 10.61 6.63
CA GLU A 14 -0.25 11.65 5.59
C GLU A 14 0.54 12.90 6.01
N LYS A 15 0.44 13.32 7.28
CA LYS A 15 1.23 14.45 7.81
C LYS A 15 2.72 14.14 7.89
N ILE A 16 3.10 12.92 8.23
CA ILE A 16 4.50 12.50 8.29
C ILE A 16 5.11 12.51 6.90
N LEU A 17 4.37 12.02 5.89
CA LEU A 17 4.81 11.96 4.51
C LEU A 17 4.74 13.31 3.78
N ASP A 18 4.01 14.29 4.33
CA ASP A 18 3.60 15.53 3.65
C ASP A 18 2.89 15.24 2.30
N LYS A 19 2.12 14.15 2.25
CA LYS A 19 1.44 13.66 1.04
C LYS A 19 0.10 13.00 1.38
N ASN A 20 -0.76 12.88 0.38
CA ASN A 20 -2.07 12.26 0.56
C ASN A 20 -2.04 10.80 0.11
N LEU A 21 -2.61 9.92 0.94
CA LEU A 21 -2.90 8.54 0.57
C LEU A 21 -4.16 8.48 -0.32
N PRO A 22 -4.22 7.57 -1.30
CA PRO A 22 -5.40 7.35 -2.12
C PRO A 22 -6.65 7.06 -1.29
N LYS A 23 -7.78 7.56 -1.76
CA LYS A 23 -9.04 7.52 -0.99
C LYS A 23 -9.51 6.09 -0.78
N LYS A 24 -9.49 5.24 -1.82
CA LYS A 24 -9.93 3.85 -1.69
C LYS A 24 -9.00 3.05 -0.81
N TYR A 25 -7.69 3.31 -0.85
CA TYR A 25 -6.75 2.68 0.06
C TYR A 25 -7.07 2.98 1.53
N LYS A 26 -7.34 4.26 1.86
CA LYS A 26 -7.77 4.64 3.21
C LYS A 26 -9.08 3.96 3.63
N CYS A 27 -10.07 3.94 2.74
CA CYS A 27 -11.32 3.24 2.99
C CYS A 27 -11.08 1.75 3.26
N PHE A 28 -10.28 1.09 2.43
CA PHE A 28 -9.96 -0.33 2.54
C PHE A 28 -9.30 -0.67 3.87
N LEU A 29 -8.26 0.06 4.28
CA LEU A 29 -7.63 -0.16 5.59
C LEU A 29 -8.62 0.00 6.74
N SER A 30 -9.55 0.95 6.64
CA SER A 30 -10.53 1.24 7.68
C SER A 30 -11.73 0.28 7.74
N GLU A 31 -11.98 -0.46 6.66
CA GLU A 31 -13.16 -1.33 6.48
C GLU A 31 -12.81 -2.81 6.53
N GLU A 32 -11.71 -3.21 5.88
CA GLU A 32 -11.35 -4.60 5.64
C GLU A 32 -10.19 -5.05 6.55
N VAL A 33 -9.13 -4.23 6.67
CA VAL A 33 -7.97 -4.57 7.50
C VAL A 33 -8.25 -4.32 8.98
N VAL A 34 -8.73 -3.12 9.31
CA VAL A 34 -9.17 -2.69 10.64
C VAL A 34 -8.11 -2.97 11.72
N GLU A 35 -8.29 -3.99 12.55
CA GLU A 35 -7.36 -4.38 13.63
C GLU A 35 -6.50 -5.60 13.32
N ASN A 36 -6.75 -6.27 12.19
CA ASN A 36 -5.98 -7.44 11.77
C ASN A 36 -4.53 -7.04 11.46
N GLU A 37 -3.59 -7.95 11.72
CA GLU A 37 -2.16 -7.72 11.44
C GLU A 37 -1.90 -7.48 9.94
N CYS A 38 -2.64 -8.17 9.07
CA CYS A 38 -2.63 -7.94 7.64
C CYS A 38 -3.99 -8.34 7.03
N TYR A 39 -4.13 -8.11 5.73
CA TYR A 39 -5.23 -8.64 4.93
C TYR A 39 -4.69 -9.37 3.71
N GLU A 40 -5.09 -10.63 3.55
CA GLU A 40 -4.66 -11.48 2.46
C GLU A 40 -5.57 -11.29 1.23
N ILE A 41 -4.98 -10.87 0.12
CA ILE A 41 -5.65 -10.82 -1.18
C ILE A 41 -5.13 -11.95 -2.04
N LYS A 42 -6.02 -12.79 -2.56
CA LYS A 42 -5.64 -13.80 -3.55
C LYS A 42 -5.54 -13.14 -4.93
N ASN A 43 -4.36 -13.22 -5.55
CA ASN A 43 -4.15 -12.68 -6.89
C ASN A 43 -4.60 -13.68 -7.98
N SER A 44 -4.68 -13.21 -9.21
CA SER A 44 -5.16 -13.97 -10.38
C SER A 44 -4.30 -15.21 -10.71
N GLN A 45 -3.05 -15.20 -10.25
CA GLN A 45 -2.07 -16.28 -10.45
C GLN A 45 -2.12 -17.32 -9.32
N GLY A 46 -2.97 -17.13 -8.32
CA GLY A 46 -3.14 -18.04 -7.18
C GLY A 46 -2.17 -17.80 -6.03
N GLY A 47 -1.35 -16.75 -6.09
CA GLY A 47 -0.54 -16.24 -4.99
C GLY A 47 -1.35 -15.41 -3.99
N PHE A 48 -0.69 -15.02 -2.89
CA PHE A 48 -1.29 -14.23 -1.82
C PHE A 48 -0.50 -12.95 -1.61
N ILE A 49 -1.20 -11.83 -1.74
CA ILE A 49 -0.68 -10.50 -1.44
C ILE A 49 -1.05 -10.19 0.00
N TYR A 50 -0.05 -9.90 0.82
CA TYR A 50 -0.23 -9.51 2.21
C TYR A 50 -0.26 -7.99 2.31
N ILE A 51 -1.46 -7.42 2.44
CA ILE A 51 -1.63 -5.97 2.64
C ILE A 51 -1.34 -5.62 4.08
N PHE A 52 -0.45 -4.65 4.28
CA PHE A 52 -0.01 -4.22 5.60
C PHE A 52 -1.08 -3.46 6.36
N ASN A 53 -1.07 -3.61 7.69
CA ASN A 53 -1.86 -2.77 8.56
C ASN A 53 -1.28 -1.35 8.63
N TYR A 54 -2.13 -0.36 8.97
CA TYR A 54 -1.72 1.02 9.21
C TYR A 54 -0.62 1.16 10.29
N ARG A 55 -0.48 0.17 11.20
CA ARG A 55 0.55 0.14 12.24
C ARG A 55 1.95 -0.10 11.69
N ASP A 56 2.05 -0.91 10.63
CA ASP A 56 3.33 -1.42 10.16
C ASP A 56 3.72 -0.79 8.82
N VAL A 57 2.74 -0.29 8.04
CA VAL A 57 2.98 0.19 6.67
C VAL A 57 4.06 1.28 6.62
N LEU A 58 4.11 2.18 7.61
CA LEU A 58 5.12 3.22 7.65
C LEU A 58 6.52 2.64 7.91
N GLU A 59 6.65 1.76 8.92
CA GLU A 59 7.92 1.08 9.24
C GLU A 59 8.43 0.26 8.05
N ARG A 60 7.54 -0.41 7.32
CA ARG A 60 7.92 -1.14 6.10
C ARG A 60 8.50 -0.21 5.04
N ASN A 61 7.90 0.95 4.82
CA ASN A 61 8.42 1.93 3.86
C ASN A 61 9.80 2.47 4.28
N GLU A 62 10.02 2.67 5.58
CA GLU A 62 11.32 3.09 6.13
C GLU A 62 12.39 2.00 5.95
N ILE A 63 12.08 0.73 6.27
CA ILE A 63 13.02 -0.39 6.14
C ILE A 63 13.50 -0.56 4.70
N TYR A 64 12.60 -0.43 3.73
CA TYR A 64 12.93 -0.54 2.31
C TYR A 64 13.37 0.78 1.68
N THR A 65 13.49 1.86 2.47
CA THR A 65 13.92 3.19 2.00
C THR A 65 13.11 3.68 0.79
N ILE A 66 11.81 3.38 0.74
CA ILE A 66 10.99 3.55 -0.46
C ILE A 66 11.01 5.01 -0.93
N GLN A 67 10.78 5.95 -0.02
CA GLN A 67 10.73 7.38 -0.35
C GLN A 67 12.10 7.98 -0.69
N ASP A 68 13.21 7.33 -0.34
CA ASP A 68 14.55 7.79 -0.73
C ASP A 68 14.84 7.45 -2.20
N VAL A 69 14.26 6.36 -2.70
CA VAL A 69 14.43 5.89 -4.09
C VAL A 69 13.34 6.44 -5.01
N GLU A 70 12.09 6.30 -4.59
CA GLU A 70 10.89 6.73 -5.31
C GLU A 70 10.00 7.57 -4.36
N PRO A 71 10.23 8.89 -4.26
CA PRO A 71 9.58 9.74 -3.27
C PRO A 71 8.05 9.70 -3.31
N ASP A 72 7.46 9.53 -4.50
CA ASP A 72 6.02 9.51 -4.72
C ASP A 72 5.42 8.11 -4.62
N CYS A 73 6.20 7.07 -4.39
CA CYS A 73 5.69 5.71 -4.19
C CYS A 73 5.47 5.40 -2.72
N PHE A 74 4.56 4.47 -2.43
CA PHE A 74 4.32 3.96 -1.09
C PHE A 74 4.02 2.46 -1.14
N LEU A 75 4.82 1.68 -0.42
CA LEU A 75 4.66 0.24 -0.33
C LEU A 75 3.49 -0.10 0.60
N ILE A 76 2.52 -0.87 0.12
CA ILE A 76 1.28 -1.20 0.84
C ILE A 76 1.13 -2.70 1.16
N GLY A 77 1.91 -3.56 0.51
CA GLY A 77 1.85 -5.00 0.72
C GLY A 77 2.90 -5.74 -0.10
N GLN A 78 2.99 -7.06 0.10
CA GLN A 78 4.02 -7.91 -0.53
C GLN A 78 3.49 -9.30 -0.89
N ASP A 79 4.08 -9.90 -1.91
CA ASP A 79 4.04 -11.34 -2.21
C ASP A 79 5.49 -11.81 -2.42
N GLY A 80 6.12 -12.34 -1.36
CA GLY A 80 7.55 -12.61 -1.36
C GLY A 80 8.39 -11.36 -1.61
N ASP A 81 9.20 -11.39 -2.66
CA ASP A 81 10.09 -10.29 -3.06
C ASP A 81 9.38 -9.22 -3.91
N VAL A 82 8.12 -9.45 -4.29
CA VAL A 82 7.31 -8.49 -5.05
C VAL A 82 6.59 -7.55 -4.08
N GLY A 83 6.91 -6.26 -4.19
CA GLY A 83 6.21 -5.19 -3.50
C GLY A 83 4.99 -4.72 -4.29
N TYR A 84 3.94 -4.33 -3.57
CA TYR A 84 2.76 -3.68 -4.12
C TYR A 84 2.70 -2.24 -3.66
N PHE A 85 2.50 -1.33 -4.60
CA PHE A 85 2.69 0.10 -4.40
C PHE A 85 1.46 0.90 -4.82
N ILE A 86 1.36 2.08 -4.23
CA ILE A 86 0.47 3.17 -4.66
C ILE A 86 1.32 4.43 -4.88
N TYR A 87 0.87 5.32 -5.75
CA TYR A 87 1.43 6.66 -5.85
C TYR A 87 0.75 7.61 -4.84
N LEU A 88 1.55 8.47 -4.21
CA LEU A 88 1.17 9.46 -3.20
C LEU A 88 0.73 10.80 -3.82
N SER A 89 0.32 10.77 -5.08
CA SER A 89 -0.10 11.93 -5.87
C SER A 89 -1.30 11.57 -6.77
N ASP A 90 -2.05 12.59 -7.19
CA ASP A 90 -3.11 12.50 -8.22
C ASP A 90 -4.41 11.75 -7.92
N ASN A 91 -4.80 11.57 -6.64
CA ASN A 91 -6.08 10.91 -6.31
C ASN A 91 -6.24 9.59 -7.09
N ASP A 92 -5.09 8.95 -7.37
CA ASP A 92 -4.95 7.74 -8.14
C ASP A 92 -5.05 6.56 -7.18
N ASP A 93 -6.06 5.73 -7.38
CA ASP A 93 -6.24 4.55 -6.56
C ASP A 93 -5.52 3.33 -7.15
N ARG A 94 -4.85 3.44 -8.31
CA ARG A 94 -4.16 2.33 -8.96
C ARG A 94 -3.15 1.65 -8.06
N ILE A 95 -3.04 0.35 -8.25
CA ILE A 95 -2.08 -0.52 -7.58
C ILE A 95 -1.05 -0.96 -8.60
N TYR A 96 0.21 -0.87 -8.20
CA TYR A 96 1.35 -1.28 -9.01
C TYR A 96 2.13 -2.39 -8.32
N SER A 97 2.87 -3.19 -9.06
CA SER A 97 3.81 -4.18 -8.52
C SER A 97 5.21 -3.96 -9.07
N LEU A 98 6.21 -4.32 -8.26
CA LEU A 98 7.60 -4.39 -8.69
C LEU A 98 8.38 -5.31 -7.76
N ASP A 99 9.37 -6.02 -8.30
CA ASP A 99 10.40 -6.67 -7.49
C ASP A 99 11.12 -5.61 -6.63
N LEU A 100 11.17 -5.80 -5.32
CA LEU A 100 11.79 -4.84 -4.40
C LEU A 100 13.27 -4.60 -4.70
N GLY A 101 13.97 -5.60 -5.24
CA GLY A 101 15.36 -5.48 -5.68
C GLY A 101 15.54 -4.67 -6.96
N ALA A 102 14.45 -4.33 -7.66
CA ALA A 102 14.46 -3.54 -8.89
C ALA A 102 13.96 -2.09 -8.71
N LEU A 103 13.57 -1.69 -7.49
CA LEU A 103 13.09 -0.33 -7.20
C LEU A 103 14.12 0.73 -7.62
N GLY A 104 13.67 1.77 -8.32
CA GLY A 104 14.51 2.83 -8.88
C GLY A 104 15.34 2.42 -10.10
N SER A 105 15.20 1.19 -10.59
CA SER A 105 15.91 0.68 -11.79
C SER A 105 14.97 0.29 -12.93
N LEU A 106 13.77 -0.20 -12.61
CA LEU A 106 12.76 -0.61 -13.58
C LEU A 106 11.42 0.09 -13.32
N ASP A 107 10.62 0.21 -14.37
CA ASP A 107 9.24 0.68 -14.28
C ASP A 107 8.35 -0.35 -13.55
N MET A 108 7.35 0.12 -12.82
CA MET A 108 6.38 -0.73 -12.12
C MET A 108 5.26 -1.20 -13.07
N ASP A 109 4.71 -2.39 -12.81
CA ASP A 109 3.58 -2.95 -13.56
C ASP A 109 2.24 -2.54 -12.93
N GLU A 110 1.25 -2.09 -13.72
CA GLU A 110 -0.11 -1.81 -13.22
C GLU A 110 -0.88 -3.12 -12.99
N GLU A 111 -1.24 -3.40 -11.74
CA GLU A 111 -1.97 -4.62 -11.34
C GLU A 111 -3.48 -4.40 -11.27
N SER A 112 -3.91 -3.21 -10.86
CA SER A 112 -5.32 -2.90 -10.68
C SER A 112 -5.60 -1.40 -10.68
N LYS A 113 -6.85 -1.05 -11.00
CA LYS A 113 -7.37 0.32 -10.89
C LYS A 113 -7.63 0.77 -9.46
N ASP A 114 -7.79 -0.18 -8.53
CA ASP A 114 -7.88 0.08 -7.10
C ASP A 114 -7.68 -1.17 -6.23
N ILE A 115 -7.45 -0.94 -4.94
CA ILE A 115 -7.22 -2.01 -3.95
C ILE A 115 -8.38 -3.01 -3.83
N TYR A 116 -9.63 -2.59 -4.06
CA TYR A 116 -10.79 -3.49 -4.00
C TYR A 116 -10.89 -4.40 -5.24
N ASN A 117 -10.29 -3.98 -6.36
CA ASN A 117 -10.22 -4.71 -7.62
C ASN A 117 -8.94 -5.53 -7.79
N LEU A 118 -8.02 -5.50 -6.81
CA LEU A 118 -6.76 -6.27 -6.85
C LEU A 118 -6.97 -7.79 -6.69
N ARG A 119 -8.13 -8.20 -6.15
CA ARG A 119 -8.52 -9.60 -5.99
C ARG A 119 -8.90 -10.24 -7.33
N ALA A 120 -8.59 -11.54 -7.45
CA ALA A 120 -9.02 -12.40 -8.56
C ALA A 120 -10.54 -12.69 -8.58
#